data_AF-A0A7V5BEN8-F1
#
_entry.id   AF-A0A7V5BEN8-F1
#
_cell.length_a   1.000
_cell.length_b   1.000
_cell.length_c   1.000
_cell.angle_alpha   90.00
_cell.angle_beta   90.00
_cell.angle_gamma   90.00
#
_symmetry.space_group_name_H-M   'P 1'
#
loop_
_entity.id
_entity.type
_entity.pdbx_description
1 polymer ?
#
loop_
_entity_poly.entity_id
_entity_poly.type
_entity_poly.pdbx_seq_one_letter_code
_entity_poly.pdbx_strand_id
1 'polypeptide(L)' 'TMRILLREVNDPFSLVPFGKTGLINVIDLANLDSCSFIATDDIGRLVDHQRFEVLGRYDQSDVRGCNLMVSDL' A
#
# COMPACT_ATOMS: atom_id res chain seq x y z
N THR A 1 -9.01 11.49 -9.15
CA THR A 1 -8.91 11.53 -7.68
C THR A 1 -8.41 10.19 -7.18
N MET A 2 -7.60 10.20 -6.13
CA MET A 2 -6.92 9.02 -5.57
C MET A 2 -7.88 7.91 -5.12
N ARG A 3 -7.45 6.65 -5.26
CA ARG A 3 -8.16 5.45 -4.83
C ARG A 3 -7.19 4.43 -4.27
N ILE A 4 -7.62 3.74 -3.21
CA ILE A 4 -6.88 2.62 -2.62
C ILE A 4 -7.61 1.32 -2.94
N LEU A 5 -6.85 0.34 -3.41
CA LEU A 5 -7.29 -1.03 -3.56
C LEU A 5 -6.40 -1.92 -2.70
N LEU A 6 -6.99 -2.98 -2.15
CA LEU A 6 -6.23 -4.00 -1.42
C LEU A 6 -6.25 -5.28 -2.23
N ARG A 7 -5.08 -5.88 -2.43
CA ARG A 7 -4.90 -7.15 -3.14
C ARG A 7 -4.48 -8.27 -2.20
N GLU A 8 -4.71 -9.50 -2.61
CA GLU A 8 -4.18 -10.67 -1.94
C GLU A 8 -2.63 -10.68 -1.97
N VAL A 9 -2.03 -11.29 -0.96
CA VAL A 9 -0.55 -11.39 -0.86
C VAL A 9 -0.01 -12.29 -1.98
N ASN A 10 -0.71 -13.38 -2.28
CA ASN A 10 -0.25 -14.42 -3.20
C ASN A 10 -0.81 -14.30 -4.62
N ASP A 11 -1.78 -13.39 -4.85
CA ASP A 11 -2.37 -13.16 -6.16
C ASP A 11 -2.60 -11.65 -6.37
N PRO A 12 -1.81 -10.99 -7.23
CA PRO A 12 -1.91 -9.55 -7.42
C PRO A 12 -3.17 -9.11 -8.18
N PHE A 13 -3.90 -10.03 -8.82
CA PHE A 13 -5.12 -9.74 -9.56
C PHE A 13 -6.40 -9.94 -8.73
N SER A 14 -6.27 -10.54 -7.54
CA SER A 14 -7.38 -10.75 -6.62
C SER A 14 -7.47 -9.61 -5.60
N LEU A 15 -8.62 -8.93 -5.55
CA LEU A 15 -8.89 -7.87 -4.58
C LEU A 15 -9.54 -8.44 -3.31
N VAL A 16 -9.16 -7.91 -2.16
CA VAL A 16 -9.79 -8.29 -0.88
C VAL A 16 -10.99 -7.39 -0.57
N PRO A 17 -12.06 -7.94 0.04
CA PRO A 17 -13.26 -7.18 0.40
C PRO A 17 -13.03 -6.25 1.60
N PHE A 18 -13.98 -5.33 1.85
CA PHE A 18 -13.96 -4.46 3.03
C PHE A 18 -13.81 -5.23 4.34
N GLY A 19 -13.06 -4.66 5.28
CA GLY A 19 -12.78 -5.26 6.59
C GLY A 19 -11.73 -6.39 6.58
N LYS A 20 -11.29 -6.87 5.41
CA LYS A 20 -10.15 -7.78 5.28
C LYS A 20 -8.85 -7.01 5.06
N THR A 21 -7.75 -7.65 5.41
CA THR A 21 -6.40 -7.12 5.22
C THR A 21 -5.80 -7.64 3.92
N GLY A 22 -5.07 -6.78 3.22
CA GLY A 22 -4.35 -7.10 1.98
C GLY A 22 -3.22 -6.12 1.74
N LEU A 23 -2.50 -6.27 0.64
CA LEU A 23 -1.42 -5.35 0.27
C LEU A 23 -1.98 -4.13 -0.47
N ILE A 24 -1.41 -2.96 -0.18
CA ILE A 24 -1.93 -1.66 -0.63
C ILE A 24 -1.48 -1.35 -2.06
N ASN A 25 -2.46 -1.10 -2.91
CA ASN A 25 -2.29 -0.47 -4.22
C ASN A 25 -2.88 0.95 -4.17
N VAL A 26 -2.08 1.94 -4.59
CA VAL A 26 -2.49 3.34 -4.72
C VAL A 26 -2.68 3.67 -6.19
N ILE A 27 -3.84 4.25 -6.52
CA ILE A 27 -4.15 4.76 -7.85
C ILE A 27 -4.46 6.24 -7.73
N ASP A 28 -3.64 7.11 -8.31
CA ASP A 28 -3.93 8.54 -8.38
C ASP A 28 -3.71 9.08 -9.79
N LEU A 29 -4.81 9.32 -10.50
CA LEU A 29 -4.79 9.88 -11.85
C LEU A 29 -4.43 11.37 -11.89
N ALA A 30 -4.34 12.06 -10.74
CA ALA A 30 -3.83 13.42 -10.70
C ALA A 30 -2.29 13.47 -10.85
N ASN A 31 -1.59 12.36 -10.60
CA ASN A 31 -0.16 12.21 -10.81
C ASN A 31 0.15 12.03 -12.31
N LEU A 32 -0.16 13.04 -13.13
CA LEU A 32 -0.04 13.00 -14.59
C LEU A 32 1.41 12.88 -15.06
N ASP A 33 2.31 13.66 -14.44
CA ASP A 33 3.74 13.71 -14.78
C ASP A 33 4.58 12.79 -13.89
N SER A 34 3.95 11.87 -13.17
CA SER A 34 4.63 10.93 -12.28
C SER A 34 3.90 9.58 -12.22
N CYS A 35 4.22 8.75 -11.22
CA CYS A 35 3.66 7.42 -11.11
C CYS A 35 2.22 7.48 -10.58
N SER A 36 1.25 7.21 -11.45
CA SER A 36 -0.17 7.15 -11.08
C SER A 36 -0.57 5.84 -10.38
N PHE A 37 0.25 4.79 -10.46
CA PHE A 37 -0.06 3.45 -9.96
C PHE A 37 1.10 2.91 -9.14
N ILE A 38 0.91 2.80 -7.83
CA ILE A 38 1.94 2.31 -6.92
C ILE A 38 1.42 1.04 -6.24
N ALA A 39 2.11 -0.07 -6.48
CA ALA A 39 1.92 -1.30 -5.71
C ALA A 39 2.94 -1.31 -4.58
N THR A 40 2.47 -1.29 -3.34
CA THR A 40 3.33 -1.35 -2.16
C THR A 40 3.34 -2.76 -1.57
N ASP A 41 4.32 -3.00 -0.71
CA ASP A 41 4.33 -4.14 0.20
C ASP A 41 3.82 -3.73 1.59
N ASP A 42 2.97 -2.69 1.67
CA ASP A 42 2.31 -2.29 2.91
C ASP A 42 1.02 -3.07 3.09
N ILE A 43 0.82 -3.63 4.28
CA ILE A 43 -0.41 -4.29 4.70
C ILE A 43 -1.40 -3.21 5.11
N GLY A 44 -2.60 -3.24 4.54
CA GLY A 44 -3.66 -2.32 4.88
C GLY A 44 -5.01 -2.98 5.05
N ARG A 45 -5.98 -2.19 5.53
CA ARG A 45 -7.40 -2.53 5.65
C ARG A 45 -8.26 -1.34 5.24
N LEU A 46 -9.26 -1.58 4.39
CA LEU A 46 -10.26 -0.57 4.06
C LEU A 46 -11.28 -0.47 5.19
N VAL A 47 -11.42 0.74 5.75
CA VAL A 47 -12.47 1.08 6.73
C VAL A 47 -13.76 1.42 5.99
N ASP A 48 -13.63 2.21 4.92
CA ASP A 48 -14.69 2.51 3.96
C ASP A 48 -14.09 2.92 2.61
N HIS A 49 -14.90 3.46 1.69
CA HIS A 49 -14.47 3.83 0.34
C HIS A 49 -13.45 4.98 0.29
N GLN A 50 -13.29 5.74 1.37
CA GLN A 50 -12.43 6.92 1.44
C GLN A 50 -11.34 6.80 2.51
N ARG A 51 -11.47 5.84 3.43
CA ARG A 51 -10.55 5.65 4.55
C ARG A 51 -9.98 4.24 4.56
N PHE A 52 -8.69 4.18 4.83
CA PHE A 52 -7.95 2.94 5.00
C PHE A 52 -6.93 3.11 6.12
N GLU A 53 -6.52 1.99 6.69
CA GLU A 53 -5.50 1.92 7.72
C GLU A 53 -4.28 1.19 7.16
N VAL A 54 -3.09 1.69 7.47
CA VAL A 54 -1.82 0.99 7.24
C VAL A 54 -1.47 0.26 8.53
N LEU A 55 -1.32 -1.06 8.44
CA LEU A 55 -1.09 -1.94 9.59
C LEU A 55 0.38 -2.31 9.78
N GLY A 56 1.21 -2.11 8.75
CA GLY A 56 2.63 -2.39 8.75
C GLY A 56 3.15 -2.70 7.35
N ARG A 57 4.45 -2.91 7.23
CA ARG A 57 5.08 -3.48 6.03
C ARG A 57 4.95 -5.01 6.09
N TYR A 58 4.79 -5.65 4.94
CA TYR A 58 4.89 -7.10 4.81
C TYR A 58 6.34 -7.53 5.03
N ASP A 59 6.56 -8.42 5.99
CA ASP A 59 7.84 -8.68 6.68
C ASP A 59 8.93 -9.41 5.83
N GLN A 60 8.87 -9.26 4.50
CA GLN A 60 9.96 -9.56 3.56
C GLN A 60 10.33 -8.35 2.69
N SER A 61 9.77 -7.17 2.93
CA SER A 61 10.29 -5.95 2.33
C SER A 61 11.70 -5.73 2.86
N ASP A 62 12.70 -5.67 1.98
CA ASP A 62 14.06 -5.28 2.38
C ASP A 62 14.00 -4.07 3.32
N VAL A 63 14.85 -4.09 4.35
CA VAL A 63 15.09 -2.95 5.25
C VAL A 63 15.65 -1.80 4.41
N ARG A 64 14.78 -1.05 3.74
CA ARG A 64 15.12 0.06 2.85
C ARG A 64 14.10 1.18 3.05
N GLY A 65 14.60 2.32 3.54
CA GLY A 65 13.82 3.54 3.74
C GLY A 65 14.65 4.59 4.48
N CYS A 66 14.39 5.86 4.22
CA CYS A 66 15.09 6.98 4.87
C CYS A 66 14.85 7.05 6.40
N ASN A 67 13.89 6.29 6.94
CA ASN A 67 13.71 6.14 8.39
C ASN A 67 14.86 5.41 9.08
N LEU A 68 15.81 4.87 8.32
CA LEU A 68 17.07 4.29 8.80
C LEU A 68 18.25 5.27 8.71
N MET A 69 18.09 6.46 8.14
CA MET A 69 19.18 7.46 8.11
C MET A 69 19.56 7.99 9.50
N VAL A 70 18.82 7.63 10.56
CA VAL A 70 19.12 8.00 11.95
C VAL A 70 20.00 6.95 12.64
N SER A 71 20.13 5.72 12.13
CA SER A 71 20.93 4.68 12.79
C SER A 71 22.44 4.79 12.52
N ASP A 72 22.84 5.62 11.57
CA ASP A 72 24.25 5.88 11.22
C ASP A 72 24.76 7.24 11.75
N LEU A 73 24.09 7.82 12.75
CA LEU A 73 24.60 8.94 13.55
C LEU A 73 25.24 8.45 14.86
#